data_AF-A0A537TUP8-F1
#
_entry.id   AF-A0A537TUP8-F1
#
_cell.length_a   1.000
_cell.length_b   1.000
_cell.length_c   1.000
_cell.angle_alpha   90.00
_cell.angle_beta   90.00
_cell.angle_gamma   90.00
#
_symmetry.space_group_name_H-M   'P 1'
#
loop_
_entity.id
_entity.type
_entity.pdbx_description
1 polymer ?
#
loop_
_entity_poly.entity_id
_entity_poly.type
_entity_poly.pdbx_seq_one_letter_code
_entity_poly.pdbx_strand_id
1 'polypeptide(L)'
;LPPILKRFRDEHPQVAFSVRTGHSEEVLELVLREQVDVGLVRAVRHPEIASVPLYEDQLVLVVEPSAFLPQTACAGELDDGSLQAVEIEDAEPVRRQIVAIRRRNAGPPSKIVDSFLQTLRRLAPT
;
A
#
# COMPACT_ATOMS: atom_id res chain seq x y z
N LEU A 1 -7.16 0.08 2.50
CA LEU A 1 -6.27 -0.35 3.61
C LEU A 1 -6.95 -0.69 4.97
N PRO A 2 -8.17 -1.27 5.07
CA PRO A 2 -8.66 -1.83 6.34
C PRO A 2 -8.17 -3.25 6.75
N PRO A 3 -8.12 -4.27 5.87
CA PRO A 3 -7.91 -5.66 6.30
C PRO A 3 -6.56 -5.89 6.98
N ILE A 4 -5.52 -5.26 6.46
CA ILE A 4 -4.15 -5.43 6.97
C ILE A 4 -3.95 -4.81 8.35
N LEU A 5 -4.53 -3.63 8.58
CA LEU A 5 -4.45 -2.96 9.87
C LEU A 5 -5.22 -3.75 10.92
N LYS A 6 -6.37 -4.30 10.54
CA LYS A 6 -7.14 -5.21 11.40
C LYS A 6 -6.30 -6.42 11.78
N ARG A 7 -5.72 -7.13 10.80
CA ARG A 7 -4.89 -8.32 11.04
C ARG A 7 -3.68 -8.02 11.92
N PHE A 8 -2.96 -6.92 11.66
CA PHE A 8 -1.81 -6.55 12.47
C PHE A 8 -2.21 -6.24 13.92
N ARG A 9 -3.35 -5.58 14.13
CA ARG A 9 -3.89 -5.33 15.48
C ARG A 9 -4.30 -6.62 16.19
N ASP A 10 -4.87 -7.58 15.45
CA ASP A 10 -5.27 -8.88 16.00
C ASP A 10 -4.03 -9.72 16.37
N GLU A 11 -2.96 -9.66 15.56
CA GLU A 11 -1.67 -10.35 15.81
C GLU A 11 -0.83 -9.65 16.91
N HIS A 12 -1.02 -8.34 17.12
CA HIS A 12 -0.24 -7.52 18.06
C HIS A 12 -1.12 -6.55 18.89
N PRO A 13 -2.03 -7.04 19.76
CA PRO A 13 -3.03 -6.23 20.44
C PRO A 13 -2.45 -5.17 21.40
N GLN A 14 -1.22 -5.37 21.89
CA GLN A 14 -0.51 -4.46 22.77
C GLN A 14 0.18 -3.29 22.05
N VAL A 15 0.19 -3.28 20.71
CA VAL A 15 0.86 -2.25 19.92
C VAL A 15 -0.10 -1.09 19.68
N ALA A 16 0.23 0.07 20.23
CA ALA A 16 -0.38 1.32 19.81
C ALA A 16 0.20 1.75 18.46
N PHE A 17 -0.66 1.93 17.46
CA PHE A 17 -0.29 2.48 16.15
C PHE A 17 -1.29 3.55 15.73
N SER A 18 -0.84 4.48 14.90
CA SER A 18 -1.68 5.48 14.25
C SER A 18 -1.52 5.38 12.73
N VAL A 19 -2.56 5.75 12.00
CA VAL A 19 -2.54 5.72 10.53
C VAL A 19 -2.93 7.09 10.02
N ARG A 20 -2.11 7.60 9.10
CA ARG A 20 -2.37 8.85 8.38
C ARG A 20 -2.48 8.52 6.91
N THR A 21 -3.61 8.87 6.31
CA THR A 21 -3.85 8.70 4.87
C THR A 21 -3.58 10.02 4.16
N GLY A 22 -2.94 9.96 3.00
CA GLY A 22 -2.63 11.13 2.18
C GLY A 22 -2.12 10.73 0.81
N HIS A 23 -1.84 11.72 -0.02
CA HIS A 23 -1.21 11.52 -1.33
C HIS A 23 0.25 11.04 -1.18
N SER A 24 0.84 10.48 -2.24
CA SER A 24 2.19 9.89 -2.17
C SER A 24 3.25 10.92 -1.76
N GLU A 25 3.10 12.15 -2.22
CA GLU A 25 3.95 13.30 -1.90
C GLU A 25 3.83 13.69 -0.42
N GLU A 26 2.60 13.68 0.12
CA GLU A 26 2.36 13.97 1.53
C GLU A 26 2.95 12.88 2.43
N VAL A 27 2.76 11.60 2.07
CA VAL A 27 3.33 10.48 2.82
C VAL A 27 4.86 10.53 2.79
N LEU A 28 5.45 10.85 1.63
CA LEU A 28 6.89 11.05 1.50
C LEU A 28 7.39 12.15 2.45
N GLU A 29 6.73 13.32 2.47
CA GLU A 29 7.06 14.41 3.37
C GLU A 29 6.93 14.01 4.85
N LEU A 30 5.90 13.25 5.22
CA LEU A 30 5.74 12.75 6.58
C LEU A 30 6.88 11.85 7.01
N VAL A 31 7.39 11.00 6.11
CA VAL A 31 8.54 10.12 6.37
C VAL A 31 9.83 10.93 6.47
N LEU A 32 10.04 11.90 5.57
CA LEU A 32 11.23 12.77 5.58
C LEU A 32 11.31 13.63 6.85
N ARG A 33 10.15 14.07 7.36
CA ARG A 33 10.01 14.84 8.60
C ARG A 33 9.91 13.98 9.84
N GLU A 34 10.05 12.66 9.71
CA GLU A 34 10.01 11.70 10.83
C GLU A 34 8.71 11.77 11.65
N GLN A 35 7.60 12.18 11.01
CA GLN A 35 6.28 12.21 11.63
C GLN A 35 5.55 10.86 11.54
N VAL A 36 6.06 9.95 10.71
CA VAL A 36 5.62 8.56 10.59
C VAL A 36 6.84 7.66 10.43
N ASP A 37 6.80 6.46 11.02
CA ASP A 37 7.92 5.51 10.97
C ASP A 37 8.08 4.81 9.62
N VAL A 38 6.96 4.64 8.90
CA VAL A 38 6.84 3.95 7.60
C VAL A 38 5.76 4.62 6.77
N GLY A 39 6.05 4.86 5.49
CA GLY A 39 5.05 5.21 4.49
C GLY A 39 4.74 4.03 3.57
N LEU A 40 3.48 3.91 3.13
CA LEU A 40 3.07 2.97 2.08
C LEU A 40 2.62 3.77 0.86
N VAL A 41 3.38 3.66 -0.23
CA VAL A 41 3.18 4.46 -1.43
C VAL A 41 3.42 3.64 -2.68
N ARG A 42 3.01 4.17 -3.83
CA ARG A 42 3.51 3.68 -5.12
C ARG A 42 5.01 3.93 -5.21
N ALA A 43 5.70 3.14 -6.03
CA ALA A 43 7.14 3.26 -6.24
C ALA A 43 7.57 4.73 -6.44
N VAL A 44 8.42 5.21 -5.53
CA VAL A 44 8.99 6.56 -5.53
C VAL A 44 10.51 6.45 -5.39
N ARG A 45 11.22 7.38 -6.03
CA ARG A 45 12.68 7.50 -5.93
C ARG A 45 13.01 8.81 -5.22
N HIS A 46 13.72 8.71 -4.11
CA HIS A 46 14.22 9.87 -3.37
C HIS A 46 15.54 9.51 -2.67
N PRO A 47 16.58 10.38 -2.70
CA PRO A 47 17.91 10.05 -2.19
C PRO A 47 17.92 9.69 -0.69
N GLU A 48 17.12 10.40 0.11
CA GLU A 48 17.02 10.18 1.55
C GLU A 48 16.07 9.06 1.96
N ILE A 49 15.41 8.39 0.99
CA ILE A 49 14.45 7.33 1.27
C ILE A 49 15.02 5.99 0.84
N ALA A 50 14.84 5.00 1.72
CA ALA A 50 14.94 3.60 1.38
C ALA A 50 13.54 3.07 1.07
N SER A 51 13.41 2.45 -0.10
CA SER A 51 12.15 1.84 -0.57
C SER A 51 12.31 0.33 -0.60
N VAL A 52 11.33 -0.39 -0.05
CA VAL A 52 11.28 -1.85 -0.07
C VAL A 52 10.01 -2.29 -0.77
N PRO A 53 10.10 -3.06 -1.88
CA PRO A 53 8.93 -3.62 -2.55
C PRO A 53 8.10 -4.47 -1.60
N LEU A 54 6.78 -4.33 -1.70
CA LEU A 54 5.82 -5.15 -0.95
C LEU A 54 5.04 -6.06 -1.87
N TYR A 55 4.34 -5.48 -2.85
CA TYR A 55 3.50 -6.19 -3.80
C TYR A 55 3.21 -5.32 -5.03
N GLU A 56 2.62 -5.94 -6.05
CA GLU A 56 2.08 -5.22 -7.20
C GLU A 56 0.56 -5.19 -7.12
N ASP A 57 -0.02 -4.02 -7.35
CA ASP A 57 -1.46 -3.85 -7.46
C ASP A 57 -1.83 -3.65 -8.93
N GLN A 58 -2.70 -4.50 -9.46
CA GLN A 58 -3.22 -4.38 -10.81
C GLN A 58 -4.27 -3.27 -10.86
N LEU A 59 -4.20 -2.44 -11.90
CA LEU A 59 -5.28 -1.52 -12.21
C LEU A 59 -6.28 -2.20 -13.11
N VAL A 60 -7.53 -2.08 -12.71
CA VAL A 60 -8.67 -2.51 -13.49
C VAL A 60 -9.43 -1.27 -13.96
N LEU A 61 -9.80 -1.26 -15.24
CA LEU A 61 -10.75 -0.28 -15.75
C LEU A 61 -12.13 -0.71 -15.26
N VAL A 62 -12.84 0.16 -14.57
CA VAL A 62 -14.24 -0.10 -14.17
C VAL A 62 -15.18 0.83 -14.94
N VAL A 63 -16.43 0.40 -15.11
CA VAL A 63 -17.51 1.27 -15.61
C VAL A 63 -18.22 1.99 -14.46
N GLU A 64 -18.68 3.21 -14.72
CA GLU A 64 -19.49 4.03 -13.81
C GLU A 64 -18.93 4.19 -12.37
N PRO A 65 -17.88 5.02 -12.18
CA PRO A 65 -17.24 5.90 -13.16
C PRO A 65 -16.17 5.18 -14.01
N SER A 66 -16.04 5.57 -15.29
CA SER A 66 -14.96 5.10 -16.17
C SER A 66 -13.59 5.56 -15.66
N ALA A 67 -12.92 4.70 -14.89
CA ALA A 67 -11.64 5.01 -14.25
C ALA A 67 -10.79 3.75 -14.04
N PHE A 68 -9.47 3.93 -14.02
CA PHE A 68 -8.55 2.89 -13.56
C PHE A 68 -8.45 2.93 -12.03
N LEU A 69 -8.99 1.91 -11.38
CA LEU A 69 -8.93 1.75 -9.94
C LEU A 69 -7.93 0.63 -9.58
N PRO A 70 -7.22 0.75 -8.45
CA PRO A 70 -6.49 -0.38 -7.89
C PRO A 70 -7.49 -1.50 -7.60
N GLN A 71 -7.22 -2.71 -8.08
CA GLN A 71 -8.10 -3.86 -7.89
C GLN A 71 -8.34 -4.12 -6.40
N THR A 72 -7.32 -3.94 -5.55
CA THR A 72 -7.46 -4.09 -4.10
C THR A 72 -8.42 -3.08 -3.46
N ALA A 73 -8.73 -1.96 -4.14
CA ALA A 73 -9.62 -0.92 -3.64
C ALA A 73 -11.08 -1.12 -4.05
N CYS A 74 -11.35 -1.92 -5.09
CA CYS A 74 -12.69 -2.24 -5.60
C CYS A 74 -12.99 -3.75 -5.59
N ALA A 75 -12.16 -4.57 -4.94
CA ALA A 75 -12.30 -6.03 -4.96
C ALA A 75 -13.67 -6.49 -4.44
N GLY A 76 -14.20 -5.86 -3.38
CA GLY A 76 -15.52 -6.22 -2.84
C GLY A 76 -16.65 -5.93 -3.84
N GLU A 77 -16.59 -4.78 -4.50
CA GLU A 77 -17.56 -4.34 -5.49
C GLU A 77 -17.50 -5.17 -6.79
N LEU A 78 -16.31 -5.65 -7.16
CA LEU A 78 -16.15 -6.60 -8.26
C LEU A 78 -16.72 -7.97 -7.89
N ASP A 79 -16.45 -8.44 -6.68
CA ASP A 79 -16.91 -9.75 -6.17
C ASP A 79 -18.45 -9.79 -6.01
N ASP A 80 -19.07 -8.70 -5.56
CA ASP A 80 -20.52 -8.59 -5.40
C ASP A 80 -21.26 -8.13 -6.67
N GLY A 81 -20.51 -7.75 -7.71
CA GLY A 81 -21.03 -7.36 -9.03
C GLY A 81 -21.58 -5.94 -9.12
N SER A 82 -21.41 -5.11 -8.08
CA SER A 82 -21.79 -3.69 -8.11
C SER A 82 -20.85 -2.84 -8.98
N LEU A 83 -19.62 -3.30 -9.21
CA LEU A 83 -18.71 -2.77 -10.24
C LEU A 83 -18.36 -3.86 -11.25
N GLN A 84 -18.22 -3.46 -12.52
CA GLN A 84 -17.74 -4.36 -13.57
C GLN A 84 -16.39 -3.89 -14.10
N ALA A 85 -15.44 -4.82 -14.16
CA ALA A 85 -14.17 -4.60 -14.82
C ALA A 85 -14.34 -4.70 -16.35
N VAL A 86 -13.70 -3.79 -17.06
CA VAL A 86 -13.60 -3.78 -18.52
C VAL A 86 -12.22 -4.27 -18.91
N GLU A 87 -12.18 -5.35 -19.68
CA GLU A 87 -10.96 -5.77 -20.35
C GLU A 87 -10.71 -4.88 -21.56
N ILE A 88 -9.46 -4.44 -21.72
CA ILE A 88 -9.03 -3.68 -22.89
C ILE A 88 -8.35 -4.69 -23.82
N GLU A 89 -8.93 -4.91 -24.99
CA GLU A 89 -8.32 -5.73 -26.04
C GLU A 89 -6.94 -5.16 -26.42
N ASP A 90 -5.97 -6.04 -26.65
CA ASP A 90 -4.59 -5.71 -27.02
C ASP A 90 -3.81 -4.82 -26.03
N ALA A 91 -4.24 -4.74 -24.76
CA ALA A 91 -3.51 -4.01 -23.72
C ALA A 91 -2.98 -4.94 -22.63
N GLU A 92 -1.73 -4.74 -22.24
CA GLU A 92 -1.17 -5.40 -21.06
C GLU A 92 -1.78 -4.84 -19.77
N PRO A 93 -2.03 -5.68 -18.74
CA PRO A 93 -2.48 -5.21 -17.44
C PRO A 93 -1.53 -4.19 -16.83
N VAL A 94 -2.05 -3.02 -16.45
CA VAL A 94 -1.25 -1.99 -15.80
C VAL A 94 -1.03 -2.36 -14.34
N ARG A 95 0.20 -2.68 -13.96
CA ARG A 95 0.57 -2.97 -12.57
C ARG A 95 1.30 -1.79 -11.94
N ARG A 96 1.06 -1.57 -10.64
CA ARG A 96 1.76 -0.57 -9.85
C ARG A 96 2.43 -1.23 -8.67
N GLN A 97 3.75 -1.07 -8.56
CA GLN A 97 4.49 -1.55 -7.40
C GLN A 97 4.18 -0.68 -6.18
N ILE A 98 3.67 -1.31 -5.13
CA ILE A 98 3.52 -0.71 -3.81
C ILE A 98 4.78 -1.00 -2.99
N VAL A 99 5.32 0.04 -2.38
CA VAL A 99 6.56 0.00 -1.61
C VAL A 99 6.33 0.52 -0.20
N ALA A 100 7.03 -0.07 0.77
CA ALA A 100 7.26 0.56 2.05
C ALA A 100 8.44 1.53 1.92
N ILE A 101 8.26 2.75 2.39
CA ILE A 101 9.31 3.76 2.44
C ILE A 101 9.69 4.09 3.88
N ARG A 102 10.98 4.28 4.11
CA ARG A 102 11.57 4.76 5.37
C ARG A 102 12.71 5.72 5.06
N ARG A 103 13.02 6.62 6.00
CA ARG A 103 14.23 7.44 5.89
C ARG A 103 15.48 6.56 5.97
N ARG A 104 16.43 6.76 5.05
CA ARG A 104 17.61 5.91 4.88
C ARG A 104 18.54 5.89 6.10
N ASN A 105 18.61 7.01 6.83
CA ASN A 105 19.45 7.18 8.01
C ASN A 105 18.68 6.93 9.34
N ALA A 106 17.41 6.49 9.31
CA ALA A 106 16.63 6.20 10.52
C ALA A 106 17.08 4.94 11.28
N GLY A 107 18.21 4.34 10.91
CA GLY A 107 18.68 3.09 11.48
C GLY A 107 17.77 1.89 11.16
N PRO A 108 18.07 0.73 11.77
CA PRO A 108 17.24 -0.46 11.62
C PRO A 108 15.81 -0.19 12.11
N PRO A 109 14.79 -0.81 11.49
CA PRO A 109 13.42 -0.69 11.97
C PRO A 109 13.30 -1.21 13.41
N SER A 110 12.41 -0.60 14.19
CA SER A 110 12.02 -1.18 15.47
C SER A 110 11.40 -2.57 15.25
N LYS A 111 11.41 -3.43 16.27
CA LYS A 111 10.81 -4.78 16.16
C LYS A 111 9.34 -4.74 15.72
N ILE A 112 8.62 -3.71 16.14
CA ILE A 112 7.21 -3.50 15.78
C ILE A 112 7.07 -3.15 14.31
N VAL A 113 7.89 -2.21 13.82
CA VAL A 113 7.91 -1.83 12.40
C VAL A 113 8.29 -3.03 11.53
N ASP A 114 9.30 -3.79 11.95
CA ASP A 114 9.71 -4.99 11.21
C ASP A 114 8.59 -6.03 11.15
N SER A 115 7.89 -6.27 12.27
CA SER A 115 6.74 -7.18 12.32
C SER A 115 5.57 -6.70 11.42
N PHE A 116 5.34 -5.39 11.38
CA PHE A 116 4.33 -4.79 10.48
C PHE A 116 4.70 -4.98 9.00
N LEU A 117 5.96 -4.74 8.64
CA LEU A 117 6.46 -4.96 7.28
C LEU A 117 6.40 -6.44 6.87
N GLN A 118 6.66 -7.36 7.79
CA GLN A 118 6.48 -8.80 7.55
C GLN A 118 5.00 -9.14 7.32
N THR A 119 4.09 -8.57 8.11
CA THR A 119 2.64 -8.76 7.95
C THR A 119 2.15 -8.26 6.58
N LEU A 120 2.67 -7.11 6.12
CA LEU A 120 2.44 -6.57 4.77
C LEU A 120 2.85 -7.53 3.67
N ARG A 121 4.05 -8.10 3.74
CA ARG A 121 4.54 -9.04 2.73
C ARG A 121 3.72 -10.33 2.67
N ARG A 122 3.15 -10.78 3.79
CA ARG A 122 2.28 -11.98 3.84
C ARG A 122 0.89 -11.76 3.24
N LEU A 123 0.45 -10.51 3.13
CA LEU A 123 -0.90 -10.12 2.66
C LEU A 123 -0.92 -9.62 1.23
N ALA A 124 0.26 -9.48 0.61
CA ALA A 124 0.40 -9.27 -0.82
C ALA A 124 -0.42 -10.32 -1.58
N PRO A 125 -1.39 -9.94 -2.43
CA PRO A 125 -1.95 -10.89 -3.38
C PRO A 125 -0.79 -11.43 -4.24
N THR A 126 -0.74 -12.75 -4.40
CA THR A 126 0.26 -13.44 -5.22
C THR A 126 -0.03 -13.24 -6.68
#